data_AF-A0A1G6CEW7-F1
#
_entry.id   AF-A0A1G6CEW7-F1
#
_cell.length_a   1.000
_cell.length_b   1.000
_cell.length_c   1.000
_cell.angle_alpha   90.00
_cell.angle_beta   90.00
_cell.angle_gamma   90.00
#
_symmetry.space_group_name_H-M   'P 1'
#
loop_
_entity.id
_entity.type
_entity.pdbx_description
1 polymer ?
#
loop_
_entity_poly.entity_id
_entity_poly.type
_entity_poly.pdbx_seq_one_letter_code
_entity_poly.pdbx_strand_id
1 'polypeptide(L)'
;MEEFRDRVLDAVDWVFDRFYDAKDFLTQHPNAKRWIIEGVSCVVVGILVGVLTFNILNHEKKKLAVTDENAATPVQEQGSEENIEAGSSMDGVNPDDFADVVIEVVDPGEYASNIAGWSDAEIEAAVTERSGHLEGNKYWGPVSQYWESKGITGNARYCTYLADTANKVYSPSDFDGIAPEVIHAIKNEMYARHGYSFRDQDLYNYFMGQIWYEPTVLPADFSEKTFTETEVKNLDMLNSIDPL
;
A
#
# COMPACT_ATOMS: atom_id res chain seq x y z
N MET A 1 12.96 -30.98 -46.95
CA MET A 1 13.28 -29.93 -45.96
C MET A 1 13.09 -28.54 -46.58
N GLU A 2 13.53 -28.31 -47.83
CA GLU A 2 13.31 -27.03 -48.54
C GLU A 2 11.83 -26.74 -48.84
N GLU A 3 11.06 -27.69 -49.39
CA GLU A 3 9.63 -27.47 -49.70
C GLU A 3 8.76 -27.11 -48.48
N PHE A 4 9.11 -27.61 -47.29
CA PHE A 4 8.39 -27.27 -46.06
C PHE A 4 8.72 -25.85 -45.60
N ARG A 5 10.00 -25.47 -45.69
CA ARG A 5 10.46 -24.11 -45.37
C ARG A 5 9.81 -23.10 -46.30
N ASP A 6 9.73 -23.39 -47.59
CA ASP A 6 9.21 -22.46 -48.58
C ASP A 6 7.68 -22.28 -48.41
N ARG A 7 6.94 -23.35 -48.09
CA ARG A 7 5.52 -23.24 -47.72
C ARG A 7 5.26 -22.44 -46.45
N VAL A 8 6.19 -22.51 -45.49
CA VAL A 8 6.11 -21.70 -44.26
C VAL A 8 6.41 -20.24 -44.58
N LEU A 9 7.40 -19.96 -45.43
CA LEU A 9 7.72 -18.61 -45.88
C LEU A 9 6.56 -17.99 -46.66
N ASP A 10 5.94 -18.73 -47.59
CA ASP A 10 4.75 -18.26 -48.33
C ASP A 10 3.57 -17.95 -47.40
N ALA A 11 3.37 -18.78 -46.36
CA ALA A 11 2.32 -18.54 -45.37
C ALA A 11 2.63 -17.30 -44.52
N VAL A 12 3.89 -17.10 -44.16
CA VAL A 12 4.35 -15.94 -43.39
C VAL A 12 4.22 -14.66 -44.21
N ASP A 13 4.61 -14.68 -45.48
CA ASP A 13 4.48 -13.53 -46.39
C ASP A 13 3.00 -13.20 -46.65
N TRP A 14 2.15 -14.20 -46.90
CA TRP A 14 0.70 -13.97 -47.03
C TRP A 14 0.08 -13.34 -45.78
N VAL A 15 0.53 -13.75 -44.59
CA VAL A 15 0.12 -13.14 -43.32
C VAL A 15 0.58 -11.69 -43.23
N PHE A 16 1.85 -11.43 -43.55
CA PHE A 16 2.40 -10.07 -43.49
C PHE A 16 1.74 -9.13 -44.50
N ASP A 17 1.50 -9.57 -45.73
CA ASP A 17 0.77 -8.78 -46.73
C ASP A 17 -0.63 -8.42 -46.24
N ARG A 18 -1.34 -9.37 -45.64
CA ARG A 18 -2.65 -9.09 -45.05
C ARG A 18 -2.56 -8.08 -43.90
N PHE A 19 -1.49 -8.11 -43.10
CA PHE A 19 -1.26 -7.11 -42.06
C PHE A 19 -0.95 -5.72 -42.64
N TYR A 20 -0.17 -5.65 -43.71
CA TYR A 20 0.13 -4.39 -44.40
C TYR A 20 -1.13 -3.79 -45.03
N ASP A 21 -1.95 -4.60 -45.69
CA ASP A 21 -3.24 -4.16 -46.26
C ASP A 21 -4.18 -3.62 -45.18
N ALA A 22 -4.28 -4.31 -44.04
CA ALA A 22 -5.11 -3.87 -42.93
C ALA A 22 -4.59 -2.55 -42.33
N LYS A 23 -3.26 -2.41 -42.19
CA LYS A 23 -2.63 -1.19 -41.70
C LYS A 23 -2.86 -0.02 -42.65
N ASP A 24 -2.68 -0.25 -43.96
CA ASP A 24 -2.87 0.78 -44.99
C ASP A 24 -4.33 1.25 -45.04
N PHE A 25 -5.28 0.32 -45.00
CA PHE A 25 -6.71 0.63 -44.88
C PHE A 25 -7.04 1.49 -43.64
N LEU A 26 -6.45 1.15 -42.48
CA LEU A 26 -6.62 1.91 -41.24
C LEU A 26 -5.98 3.31 -41.30
N THR A 27 -4.91 3.48 -42.08
CA THR A 27 -4.29 4.80 -42.29
C THR A 27 -5.07 5.66 -43.28
N GLN A 28 -5.73 5.07 -44.27
CA GLN A 28 -6.54 5.78 -45.26
C GLN A 28 -7.92 6.20 -44.70
N HIS A 29 -8.46 5.47 -43.72
CA HIS A 29 -9.77 5.75 -43.11
C HIS A 29 -9.67 6.09 -41.62
N PRO A 30 -9.38 7.35 -41.24
CA PRO A 30 -9.18 7.75 -39.85
C PRO A 30 -10.41 7.53 -38.96
N ASN A 31 -11.61 7.67 -39.52
CA ASN A 31 -12.86 7.40 -38.81
C ASN A 31 -13.04 5.91 -38.48
N ALA A 32 -12.65 5.02 -39.41
CA ALA A 32 -12.71 3.57 -39.19
C ALA A 32 -11.71 3.12 -38.13
N LYS A 33 -10.50 3.69 -38.13
CA LYS A 33 -9.49 3.47 -37.08
C LYS A 33 -10.03 3.86 -35.70
N ARG A 34 -10.69 5.01 -35.59
CA ARG A 34 -11.31 5.47 -34.35
C ARG A 34 -12.40 4.52 -33.86
N TRP A 35 -13.32 4.10 -34.74
CA TRP A 35 -14.39 3.16 -34.39
C TRP A 35 -13.88 1.78 -33.97
N ILE A 36 -12.79 1.29 -34.59
CA ILE A 36 -12.19 0.02 -34.21
C ILE A 36 -11.52 0.12 -32.83
N ILE A 37 -10.81 1.20 -32.55
CA ILE A 37 -10.18 1.43 -31.24
C ILE A 37 -11.25 1.57 -30.15
N GLU A 38 -12.28 2.37 -30.38
CA GLU A 38 -13.40 2.54 -29.44
C GLU A 38 -14.13 1.20 -29.21
N GLY A 39 -14.38 0.43 -30.28
CA GLY A 39 -15.00 -0.90 -30.17
C GLY A 39 -14.18 -1.90 -29.38
N VAL A 40 -12.86 -1.98 -29.62
CA VAL A 40 -11.95 -2.87 -28.86
C VAL A 40 -11.88 -2.44 -27.39
N SER A 41 -11.80 -1.12 -27.13
CA SER A 41 -11.82 -0.57 -25.77
C SER A 41 -13.09 -0.98 -25.02
N CYS A 42 -14.27 -0.85 -25.64
CA CYS A 42 -15.54 -1.26 -25.05
C CYS A 42 -15.59 -2.76 -24.70
N VAL A 43 -15.05 -3.62 -25.56
CA VAL A 43 -15.01 -5.07 -25.31
C VAL A 43 -14.10 -5.41 -24.13
N VAL A 44 -12.90 -4.81 -24.07
CA VAL A 44 -11.94 -5.04 -22.98
C VAL A 44 -12.49 -4.57 -21.64
N VAL A 45 -13.07 -3.37 -21.60
CA VAL A 45 -13.70 -2.82 -20.39
C VAL A 45 -14.88 -3.70 -19.96
N GLY A 46 -15.71 -4.15 -20.90
CA GLY A 46 -16.82 -5.05 -20.62
C GLY A 46 -16.40 -6.39 -19.99
N ILE A 47 -15.32 -7.00 -20.49
CA ILE A 47 -14.76 -8.23 -19.94
C ILE A 47 -14.21 -7.99 -18.53
N LEU A 48 -13.44 -6.93 -18.32
CA LEU A 48 -12.87 -6.57 -17.01
C LEU A 48 -13.95 -6.35 -15.95
N VAL A 49 -14.98 -5.56 -16.29
CA VAL A 49 -16.13 -5.34 -15.40
C VAL A 49 -16.87 -6.65 -15.12
N GLY A 50 -17.05 -7.50 -16.12
CA GLY A 50 -17.64 -8.83 -15.95
C GLY A 50 -16.85 -9.71 -14.96
N VAL A 51 -15.53 -9.77 -15.10
CA VAL A 51 -14.64 -10.54 -14.20
C VAL A 51 -14.65 -9.99 -12.79
N LEU A 52 -14.58 -8.66 -12.62
CA LEU A 52 -14.65 -8.01 -11.31
C LEU A 52 -15.99 -8.28 -10.62
N THR A 53 -17.10 -8.13 -11.35
CA THR A 53 -18.45 -8.36 -10.81
C THR A 53 -18.65 -9.84 -10.44
N PHE A 54 -18.15 -10.76 -11.27
CA PHE A 54 -18.17 -12.19 -10.98
C PHE A 54 -17.35 -12.53 -9.73
N ASN A 55 -16.15 -11.98 -9.58
CA ASN A 55 -15.32 -12.19 -8.40
C ASN A 55 -15.98 -11.64 -7.12
N ILE A 56 -16.57 -10.43 -7.18
CA ILE A 56 -17.25 -9.81 -6.03
C ILE A 56 -18.50 -10.61 -5.63
N LEU A 57 -19.32 -11.03 -6.60
CA LEU A 57 -20.58 -11.75 -6.33
C LEU A 57 -20.37 -13.22 -5.94
N ASN A 58 -19.21 -13.81 -6.28
CA ASN A 58 -18.92 -15.21 -6.01
C ASN A 58 -18.02 -15.43 -4.78
N HIS A 59 -17.78 -14.41 -3.95
CA HIS A 59 -17.24 -14.62 -2.62
C HIS A 59 -18.31 -15.31 -1.75
N GLU A 60 -18.20 -16.63 -1.61
CA GLU A 60 -18.89 -17.37 -0.55
C GLU A 60 -18.60 -16.69 0.79
N LYS A 61 -19.66 -16.24 1.47
CA LYS A 61 -19.57 -15.80 2.86
C LYS A 61 -18.99 -16.98 3.66
N LYS A 62 -17.71 -16.93 4.03
CA LYS A 62 -17.13 -17.81 5.04
C LYS A 62 -17.98 -17.65 6.31
N LYS A 63 -18.90 -18.58 6.54
CA LYS A 63 -19.59 -18.70 7.82
C LYS A 63 -18.52 -19.07 8.85
N LEU A 64 -18.23 -18.16 9.77
CA LEU A 64 -17.56 -18.51 11.00
C LEU A 64 -18.44 -19.54 11.71
N ALA A 65 -17.98 -20.78 11.78
CA ALA A 65 -18.54 -21.77 12.67
C ALA A 65 -18.05 -21.43 14.09
N VAL A 66 -18.88 -20.72 14.85
CA VAL A 66 -18.79 -20.74 16.30
C VAL A 66 -19.49 -22.02 16.74
N THR A 67 -18.71 -22.98 17.24
CA THR A 67 -19.20 -24.17 17.93
C THR A 67 -19.68 -23.75 19.32
N ASP A 68 -20.99 -23.74 19.50
CA ASP A 68 -21.62 -23.64 20.82
C ASP A 68 -21.45 -24.97 21.56
N GLU A 69 -20.57 -24.99 22.57
CA GLU A 69 -20.67 -25.95 23.67
C GLU A 69 -20.50 -25.22 25.00
N ASN A 70 -21.61 -24.68 25.50
CA ASN A 70 -22.01 -24.75 26.91
C ASN A 70 -23.42 -24.18 27.05
N ALA A 71 -24.40 -25.01 26.68
CA ALA A 71 -25.78 -24.80 27.07
C ALA A 71 -25.98 -25.25 28.51
N ALA A 72 -26.30 -24.31 29.39
CA ALA A 72 -27.07 -24.58 30.60
C ALA A 72 -28.26 -23.59 30.65
N THR A 73 -29.39 -24.17 30.30
CA THR A 73 -30.82 -23.82 30.31
C THR A 73 -31.38 -23.13 31.60
N PRO A 74 -32.66 -22.70 31.66
CA PRO A 74 -33.08 -21.29 31.71
C PRO A 74 -33.95 -20.92 32.93
N VAL A 75 -34.17 -19.63 33.22
CA VAL A 75 -35.35 -19.13 33.97
C VAL A 75 -35.75 -17.73 33.49
N GLN A 76 -37.06 -17.53 33.33
CA GLN A 76 -37.75 -16.30 32.90
C GLN A 76 -37.98 -15.27 34.02
N GLU A 77 -38.21 -14.03 33.57
CA GLU A 77 -39.06 -12.94 34.12
C GLU A 77 -38.82 -12.40 35.55
N GLN A 78 -38.52 -11.10 35.63
CA GLN A 78 -39.44 -10.11 36.22
C GLN A 78 -38.94 -8.68 35.99
N GLY A 79 -39.86 -7.79 35.60
CA GLY A 79 -39.59 -6.38 35.38
C GLY A 79 -39.56 -5.54 36.66
N SER A 80 -39.07 -4.32 36.49
CA SER A 80 -39.49 -3.16 37.28
C SER A 80 -39.12 -1.90 36.50
N GLU A 81 -40.15 -1.10 36.22
CA GLU A 81 -40.05 0.28 35.76
C GLU A 81 -39.29 1.11 36.79
N GLU A 82 -38.37 1.97 36.35
CA GLU A 82 -38.11 3.23 37.04
C GLU A 82 -37.56 4.29 36.07
N ASN A 83 -38.45 5.24 35.81
CA ASN A 83 -38.31 6.65 35.47
C ASN A 83 -36.87 7.23 35.34
N ILE A 84 -36.54 7.82 34.18
CA ILE A 84 -35.51 8.86 34.10
C ILE A 84 -36.13 10.08 33.43
N GLU A 85 -36.28 11.12 34.25
CA GLU A 85 -36.74 12.45 33.87
C GLU A 85 -35.80 13.12 32.86
N ALA A 86 -36.41 13.85 31.94
CA ALA A 86 -35.75 14.76 31.05
C ALA A 86 -35.27 16.02 31.78
N GLY A 87 -34.06 16.47 31.46
CA GLY A 87 -33.66 17.86 31.64
C GLY A 87 -32.24 18.04 32.16
N SER A 88 -31.30 18.34 31.28
CA SER A 88 -30.67 19.66 31.25
C SER A 88 -29.53 19.68 30.24
N SER A 89 -29.55 20.73 29.44
CA SER A 89 -28.56 21.21 28.48
C SER A 89 -27.10 21.06 28.93
N MET A 90 -26.25 20.66 27.99
CA MET A 90 -24.85 21.08 27.98
C MET A 90 -24.52 21.62 26.59
N ASP A 91 -24.03 22.84 26.61
CA ASP A 91 -23.98 23.80 25.51
C ASP A 91 -23.23 23.32 24.28
N GLY A 92 -23.65 23.86 23.13
CA GLY A 92 -22.94 23.72 21.87
C GLY A 92 -21.50 24.20 22.01
N VAL A 93 -20.56 23.32 21.72
CA VAL A 93 -19.15 23.66 21.58
C VAL A 93 -19.02 24.66 20.43
N ASN A 94 -18.51 25.84 20.77
CA ASN A 94 -18.23 26.92 19.84
C ASN A 94 -17.13 26.45 18.86
N PRO A 95 -17.30 26.55 17.52
CA PRO A 95 -16.27 26.15 16.56
C PRO A 95 -14.95 26.92 16.69
N ASP A 96 -14.95 28.03 17.45
CA ASP A 96 -13.80 28.91 17.62
C ASP A 96 -12.78 28.41 18.66
N ASP A 97 -13.10 27.39 19.47
CA ASP A 97 -12.20 26.82 20.49
C ASP A 97 -11.10 25.89 19.93
N PHE A 98 -11.13 25.59 18.63
CA PHE A 98 -10.05 24.86 17.93
C PHE A 98 -9.02 25.80 17.30
N ALA A 99 -9.19 27.13 17.42
CA ALA A 99 -8.31 28.11 16.78
C ALA A 99 -6.94 28.28 17.48
N ASP A 100 -6.73 27.66 18.65
CA ASP A 100 -5.49 27.77 19.42
C ASP A 100 -4.84 26.40 19.72
N VAL A 101 -5.12 25.38 18.89
CA VAL A 101 -4.18 24.28 18.74
C VAL A 101 -3.18 24.73 17.70
N VAL A 102 -2.15 25.44 18.16
CA VAL A 102 -0.89 25.50 17.43
C VAL A 102 -0.45 24.06 17.29
N ILE A 103 -0.73 23.47 16.11
CA ILE A 103 0.04 22.33 15.64
C ILE A 103 1.45 22.88 15.60
N GLU A 104 2.24 22.62 16.64
CA GLU A 104 3.67 22.80 16.55
C GLU A 104 4.06 21.98 15.33
N VAL A 105 4.37 22.70 14.24
CA VAL A 105 5.11 22.16 13.11
C VAL A 105 6.48 21.86 13.71
N VAL A 106 6.56 20.74 14.43
CA VAL A 106 7.80 20.03 14.67
C VAL A 106 8.30 19.80 13.26
N ASP A 107 9.35 20.55 12.90
CA ASP A 107 10.04 20.49 11.62
C ASP A 107 10.17 19.00 11.25
N PRO A 108 9.29 18.50 10.37
CA PRO A 108 9.20 17.07 10.17
C PRO A 108 10.51 16.71 9.52
N GLY A 109 11.29 15.84 10.17
CA GLY A 109 12.54 15.35 9.61
C GLY A 109 12.35 15.10 8.11
N GLU A 110 13.22 15.71 7.31
CA GLU A 110 13.06 15.92 5.86
C GLU A 110 12.20 14.83 5.22
N TYR A 111 11.02 15.20 4.69
CA TYR A 111 10.18 14.27 3.93
C TYR A 111 11.02 13.54 2.89
N ALA A 112 10.67 12.28 2.63
CA ALA A 112 11.31 11.50 1.60
C ALA A 112 11.37 12.30 0.29
N SER A 113 12.53 12.28 -0.35
CA SER A 113 12.87 13.22 -1.43
C SER A 113 11.89 13.20 -2.61
N ASN A 114 11.22 12.08 -2.86
CA ASN A 114 10.22 11.94 -3.92
C ASN A 114 8.89 12.64 -3.61
N ILE A 115 8.60 12.95 -2.35
CA ILE A 115 7.37 13.61 -1.91
C ILE A 115 7.62 14.97 -1.25
N ALA A 116 8.88 15.41 -1.14
CA ALA A 116 9.25 16.69 -0.51
C ALA A 116 8.60 17.92 -1.18
N GLY A 117 8.16 17.80 -2.44
CA GLY A 117 7.47 18.88 -3.17
C GLY A 117 5.94 18.79 -3.17
N TRP A 118 5.34 17.79 -2.48
CA TRP A 118 3.89 17.62 -2.44
C TRP A 118 3.25 18.65 -1.52
N SER A 119 2.05 19.10 -1.88
CA SER A 119 1.21 19.92 -1.02
C SER A 119 0.57 19.11 0.11
N ASP A 120 0.20 19.78 1.19
CA ASP A 120 -0.48 19.14 2.32
C ASP A 120 -1.77 18.40 1.90
N ALA A 121 -2.50 18.96 0.93
CA ALA A 121 -3.72 18.35 0.40
C ALA A 121 -3.43 17.05 -0.39
N GLU A 122 -2.33 17.00 -1.14
CA GLU A 122 -1.89 15.78 -1.84
C GLU A 122 -1.46 14.71 -0.83
N ILE A 123 -0.75 15.10 0.22
CA ILE A 123 -0.34 14.22 1.30
C ILE A 123 -1.57 13.67 2.02
N GLU A 124 -2.52 14.52 2.42
CA GLU A 124 -3.75 14.10 3.12
C GLU A 124 -4.60 13.13 2.28
N ALA A 125 -4.74 13.40 0.98
CA ALA A 125 -5.43 12.52 0.06
C ALA A 125 -4.75 11.14 -0.02
N ALA A 126 -3.42 11.10 -0.13
CA ALA A 126 -2.66 9.86 -0.20
C ALA A 126 -2.68 9.08 1.13
N VAL A 127 -2.60 9.75 2.28
CA VAL A 127 -2.78 9.11 3.59
C VAL A 127 -4.16 8.47 3.67
N THR A 128 -5.21 9.19 3.25
CA THR A 128 -6.58 8.68 3.29
C THR A 128 -6.74 7.42 2.44
N GLU A 129 -6.24 7.45 1.20
CA GLU A 129 -6.29 6.31 0.29
C GLU A 129 -5.55 5.08 0.86
N ARG A 130 -4.40 5.29 1.49
CA ARG A 130 -3.50 4.20 1.92
C ARG A 130 -3.74 3.72 3.35
N SER A 131 -4.50 4.47 4.16
CA SER A 131 -4.73 4.21 5.59
C SER A 131 -5.23 2.79 5.88
N GLY A 132 -6.08 2.24 5.02
CA GLY A 132 -6.63 0.88 5.16
C GLY A 132 -5.58 -0.23 5.14
N HIS A 133 -4.40 -0.01 4.57
CA HIS A 133 -3.32 -1.00 4.61
C HIS A 133 -2.72 -1.19 6.01
N LEU A 134 -2.84 -0.18 6.88
CA LEU A 134 -2.25 -0.21 8.22
C LEU A 134 -3.19 -0.78 9.28
N GLU A 135 -4.47 -0.96 8.95
CA GLU A 135 -5.46 -1.53 9.87
C GLU A 135 -5.09 -2.97 10.26
N GLY A 136 -4.92 -3.20 11.56
CA GLY A 136 -4.54 -4.52 12.09
C GLY A 136 -3.10 -4.95 11.75
N ASN A 137 -2.29 -4.07 11.16
CA ASN A 137 -0.91 -4.38 10.80
C ASN A 137 -0.01 -4.44 12.05
N LYS A 138 0.77 -5.52 12.19
CA LYS A 138 1.62 -5.74 13.37
C LYS A 138 2.73 -4.70 13.55
N TYR A 139 3.20 -4.06 12.48
CA TYR A 139 4.27 -3.05 12.54
C TYR A 139 3.74 -1.67 12.92
N TRP A 140 2.50 -1.34 12.56
CA TRP A 140 1.98 0.03 12.70
C TRP A 140 1.93 0.53 14.14
N GLY A 141 1.49 -0.30 15.09
CA GLY A 141 1.43 0.07 16.51
C GLY A 141 2.81 0.42 17.09
N PRO A 142 3.80 -0.50 17.02
CA PRO A 142 5.17 -0.23 17.47
C PRO A 142 5.83 0.95 16.75
N VAL A 143 5.66 1.08 15.43
CA VAL A 143 6.20 2.21 14.67
C VAL A 143 5.57 3.54 15.07
N SER A 144 4.26 3.57 15.33
CA SER A 144 3.59 4.79 15.78
C SER A 144 4.14 5.28 17.12
N GLN A 145 4.38 4.36 18.07
CA GLN A 145 5.01 4.68 19.35
C GLN A 145 6.47 5.14 19.17
N TYR A 146 7.20 4.52 18.24
CA TYR A 146 8.54 4.98 17.88
C TYR A 146 8.50 6.43 17.39
N TRP A 147 7.56 6.79 16.51
CA TRP A 147 7.41 8.16 16.05
C TRP A 147 7.03 9.16 17.13
N GLU A 148 6.12 8.78 18.02
CA GLU A 148 5.76 9.59 19.19
C GLU A 148 6.98 9.85 20.08
N SER A 149 7.85 8.85 20.29
CA SER A 149 9.10 9.01 21.04
C SER A 149 10.09 9.99 20.40
N LYS A 150 9.98 10.20 19.09
CA LYS A 150 10.78 11.16 18.30
C LYS A 150 10.11 12.52 18.16
N GLY A 151 8.90 12.70 18.71
CA GLY A 151 8.10 13.92 18.53
C GLY A 151 7.48 14.07 17.14
N ILE A 152 7.50 13.01 16.32
CA ILE A 152 6.94 13.02 14.96
C ILE A 152 5.46 12.63 15.03
N THR A 153 4.59 13.53 14.58
CA THR A 153 3.14 13.37 14.66
C THR A 153 2.46 13.65 13.31
N GLY A 154 1.13 13.47 13.26
CA GLY A 154 0.34 13.76 12.05
C GLY A 154 0.77 12.94 10.83
N ASN A 155 0.74 13.58 9.66
CA ASN A 155 1.04 12.97 8.38
C ASN A 155 2.53 12.72 8.14
N ALA A 156 3.42 13.38 8.90
CA ALA A 156 4.86 13.20 8.77
C ALA A 156 5.28 11.74 8.94
N ARG A 157 4.56 10.98 9.79
CA ARG A 157 4.78 9.54 10.04
C ARG A 157 4.71 8.65 8.80
N TYR A 158 3.97 9.08 7.77
CA TYR A 158 3.83 8.36 6.50
C TYR A 158 4.79 8.88 5.41
N CYS A 159 5.45 10.00 5.69
CA CYS A 159 6.23 10.77 4.71
C CYS A 159 7.75 10.71 4.96
N THR A 160 8.17 10.27 6.14
CA THR A 160 9.58 10.22 6.56
C THR A 160 10.09 8.78 6.63
N TYR A 161 11.41 8.61 6.52
CA TYR A 161 12.11 7.33 6.69
C TYR A 161 12.36 7.09 8.19
N LEU A 162 12.07 5.88 8.67
CA LEU A 162 12.31 5.43 10.05
C LEU A 162 13.74 5.71 10.51
N ALA A 163 14.73 5.54 9.63
CA ALA A 163 16.11 5.86 9.91
C ALA A 163 16.87 6.31 8.66
N ASP A 164 17.84 7.20 8.85
CA ASP A 164 18.73 7.68 7.78
C ASP A 164 19.84 6.66 7.47
N THR A 165 19.43 5.44 7.11
CA THR A 165 20.33 4.30 6.85
C THR A 165 21.18 4.47 5.59
N ALA A 166 20.84 5.43 4.71
CA ALA A 166 21.64 5.77 3.53
C ALA A 166 22.85 6.65 3.86
N ASN A 167 22.71 7.60 4.78
CA ASN A 167 23.77 8.59 5.03
C ASN A 167 24.49 8.39 6.37
N LYS A 168 23.87 7.70 7.34
CA LYS A 168 24.45 7.46 8.67
C LYS A 168 24.71 5.98 8.91
N VAL A 169 25.91 5.66 9.40
CA VAL A 169 26.22 4.32 9.94
C VAL A 169 25.75 4.25 11.40
N TYR A 170 25.02 3.21 11.74
CA TYR A 170 24.50 2.96 13.07
C TYR A 170 25.27 1.83 13.78
N SER A 171 25.13 1.80 15.10
CA SER A 171 25.64 0.76 16.00
C SER A 171 24.48 0.04 16.68
N PRO A 172 24.68 -1.18 17.22
CA PRO A 172 23.64 -1.89 17.97
C PRO A 172 23.01 -1.07 19.10
N SER A 173 23.81 -0.27 19.82
CA SER A 173 23.33 0.58 20.92
C SER A 173 22.39 1.70 20.48
N ASP A 174 22.39 2.09 19.20
CA ASP A 174 21.42 3.05 18.68
C ASP A 174 19.98 2.47 18.64
N PHE A 175 19.84 1.14 18.76
CA PHE A 175 18.58 0.41 18.75
C PHE A 175 18.21 -0.17 20.13
N ASP A 176 18.94 0.18 21.19
CA ASP A 176 18.64 -0.27 22.54
C ASP A 176 17.25 0.22 22.99
N GLY A 177 16.39 -0.72 23.38
CA GLY A 177 15.01 -0.43 23.81
C GLY A 177 14.03 -0.14 22.66
N ILE A 178 14.47 -0.23 21.40
CA ILE A 178 13.57 -0.18 20.24
C ILE A 178 12.86 -1.53 20.09
N ALA A 179 11.57 -1.50 19.79
CA ALA A 179 10.78 -2.70 19.58
C ALA A 179 11.29 -3.53 18.38
N PRO A 180 11.30 -4.87 18.46
CA PRO A 180 11.75 -5.74 17.37
C PRO A 180 11.09 -5.44 16.02
N GLU A 181 9.79 -5.17 16.02
CA GLU A 181 9.02 -4.85 14.82
C GLU A 181 9.53 -3.58 14.13
N VAL A 182 9.98 -2.58 14.91
CA VAL A 182 10.53 -1.33 14.39
C VAL A 182 11.92 -1.57 13.80
N ILE A 183 12.76 -2.38 14.45
CA ILE A 183 14.08 -2.77 13.92
C ILE A 183 13.90 -3.51 12.59
N HIS A 184 12.96 -4.44 12.54
CA HIS A 184 12.62 -5.19 11.34
C HIS A 184 12.07 -4.28 10.24
N ALA A 185 11.22 -3.30 10.58
CA ALA A 185 10.74 -2.30 9.63
C ALA A 185 11.89 -1.42 9.09
N ILE A 186 12.83 -0.97 9.93
CA ILE A 186 14.02 -0.20 9.51
C ILE A 186 14.90 -1.02 8.56
N LYS A 187 15.11 -2.30 8.86
CA LYS A 187 15.85 -3.22 7.97
C LYS A 187 15.20 -3.29 6.60
N ASN A 188 13.89 -3.52 6.57
CA ASN A 188 13.13 -3.65 5.33
C ASN A 188 12.91 -2.31 4.61
N GLU A 189 12.99 -1.18 5.30
CA GLU A 189 12.89 0.16 4.71
C GLU A 189 14.01 0.39 3.68
N MET A 190 15.21 -0.12 3.91
CA MET A 190 16.28 -0.09 2.91
C MET A 190 15.83 -0.75 1.61
N TYR A 191 15.21 -1.93 1.66
CA TYR A 191 14.68 -2.61 0.48
C TYR A 191 13.54 -1.81 -0.16
N ALA A 192 12.62 -1.28 0.64
CA ALA A 192 11.47 -0.51 0.20
C ALA A 192 11.90 0.77 -0.57
N ARG A 193 12.95 1.45 -0.10
CA ARG A 193 13.53 2.64 -0.75
C ARG A 193 14.09 2.35 -2.14
N HIS A 194 14.51 1.11 -2.39
CA HIS A 194 14.95 0.63 -3.71
C HIS A 194 13.83 -0.06 -4.51
N GLY A 195 12.56 0.12 -4.10
CA GLY A 195 11.39 -0.34 -4.83
C GLY A 195 11.07 -1.83 -4.67
N TYR A 196 11.66 -2.52 -3.69
CA TYR A 196 11.42 -3.95 -3.47
C TYR A 196 9.95 -4.24 -3.13
N SER A 197 9.31 -5.11 -3.92
CA SER A 197 7.94 -5.56 -3.69
C SER A 197 7.90 -6.75 -2.73
N PHE A 198 7.45 -6.53 -1.49
CA PHE A 198 7.42 -7.55 -0.45
C PHE A 198 6.44 -8.70 -0.75
N ARG A 199 6.87 -9.94 -0.46
CA ARG A 199 6.01 -11.14 -0.45
C ARG A 199 5.28 -11.34 0.88
N ASP A 200 5.89 -10.89 1.97
CA ASP A 200 5.27 -10.90 3.27
C ASP A 200 4.16 -9.86 3.29
N GLN A 201 2.93 -10.28 3.59
CA GLN A 201 1.76 -9.41 3.49
C GLN A 201 1.77 -8.31 4.55
N ASP A 202 2.33 -8.55 5.74
CA ASP A 202 2.40 -7.53 6.78
C ASP A 202 3.40 -6.44 6.39
N LEU A 203 4.57 -6.81 5.88
CA LEU A 203 5.56 -5.83 5.36
C LEU A 203 5.02 -5.10 4.15
N TYR A 204 4.42 -5.82 3.20
CA TYR A 204 3.80 -5.20 2.01
C TYR A 204 2.76 -4.16 2.42
N ASN A 205 1.82 -4.54 3.29
CA ASN A 205 0.78 -3.64 3.78
C ASN A 205 1.36 -2.46 4.58
N TYR A 206 2.36 -2.70 5.43
CA TYR A 206 3.02 -1.64 6.18
C TYR A 206 3.65 -0.60 5.25
N PHE A 207 4.41 -1.04 4.24
CA PHE A 207 5.06 -0.14 3.30
C PHE A 207 4.08 0.51 2.32
N MET A 208 3.02 -0.17 1.89
CA MET A 208 1.94 0.44 1.12
C MET A 208 1.25 1.59 1.85
N GLY A 209 1.27 1.59 3.19
CA GLY A 209 0.82 2.70 4.03
C GLY A 209 1.76 3.92 4.02
N GLN A 210 3.01 3.76 3.57
CA GLN A 210 3.98 4.86 3.48
C GLN A 210 3.86 5.52 2.11
N ILE A 211 3.74 6.85 2.07
CA ILE A 211 3.44 7.57 0.82
C ILE A 211 4.60 7.49 -0.16
N TRP A 212 5.83 7.51 0.36
CA TRP A 212 7.05 7.49 -0.43
C TRP A 212 7.36 6.14 -1.08
N TYR A 213 6.70 5.05 -0.67
CA TYR A 213 6.98 3.71 -1.15
C TYR A 213 6.25 3.40 -2.46
N GLU A 214 7.00 2.83 -3.41
CA GLU A 214 6.52 2.37 -4.71
C GLU A 214 7.09 0.98 -5.04
N PRO A 215 6.26 -0.09 -5.07
CA PRO A 215 6.71 -1.46 -5.36
C PRO A 215 6.98 -1.64 -6.86
N THR A 216 8.19 -1.32 -7.32
CA THR A 216 8.58 -1.34 -8.74
C THR A 216 9.44 -2.54 -9.14
N VAL A 217 10.09 -3.21 -8.18
CA VAL A 217 11.02 -4.31 -8.41
C VAL A 217 10.50 -5.58 -7.74
N LEU A 218 10.27 -6.63 -8.54
CA LEU A 218 9.84 -7.91 -8.00
C LEU A 218 10.99 -8.60 -7.25
N PRO A 219 10.70 -9.46 -6.25
CA PRO A 219 11.72 -10.17 -5.49
C PRO A 219 12.72 -10.97 -6.34
N ALA A 220 12.27 -11.50 -7.49
CA ALA A 220 13.11 -12.27 -8.38
C ALA A 220 14.14 -11.41 -9.15
N ASP A 221 13.85 -10.11 -9.28
CA ASP A 221 14.65 -9.16 -10.06
C ASP A 221 15.47 -8.22 -9.17
N PHE A 222 15.25 -8.26 -7.85
CA PHE A 222 15.97 -7.41 -6.91
C PHE A 222 17.42 -7.88 -6.73
N SER A 223 18.35 -6.93 -6.71
CA SER A 223 19.77 -7.18 -6.53
C SER A 223 20.30 -6.33 -5.38
N GLU A 224 20.84 -6.99 -4.35
CA GLU A 224 21.46 -6.34 -3.18
C GLU A 224 22.65 -5.43 -3.54
N LYS A 225 23.21 -5.54 -4.76
CA LYS A 225 24.22 -4.61 -5.28
C LYS A 225 23.72 -3.18 -5.44
N THR A 226 22.41 -2.93 -5.33
CA THR A 226 21.84 -1.58 -5.33
C THR A 226 22.15 -0.81 -4.04
N PHE A 227 22.50 -1.52 -2.96
CA PHE A 227 22.82 -0.89 -1.70
C PHE A 227 24.16 -0.16 -1.74
N THR A 228 24.20 1.00 -1.11
CA THR A 228 25.43 1.76 -0.87
C THR A 228 26.30 1.09 0.19
N GLU A 229 27.58 1.46 0.28
CA GLU A 229 28.48 0.94 1.31
C GLU A 229 27.97 1.21 2.74
N THR A 230 27.29 2.34 2.95
CA THR A 230 26.67 2.70 4.24
C THR A 230 25.50 1.75 4.56
N GLU A 231 24.62 1.53 3.58
CA GLU A 231 23.48 0.62 3.74
C GLU A 231 23.93 -0.82 3.97
N VAL A 232 24.99 -1.29 3.28
CA VAL A 232 25.54 -2.64 3.52
C VAL A 232 26.01 -2.81 4.97
N LYS A 233 26.75 -1.83 5.52
CA LYS A 233 27.20 -1.88 6.93
C LYS A 233 26.03 -1.88 7.90
N ASN A 234 25.02 -1.06 7.63
CA ASN A 234 23.81 -1.01 8.45
C ASN A 234 23.00 -2.31 8.35
N LEU A 235 22.89 -2.89 7.16
CA LEU A 235 22.20 -4.15 6.93
C LEU A 235 22.88 -5.31 7.68
N ASP A 236 24.20 -5.41 7.62
CA ASP A 236 24.97 -6.41 8.37
C ASP A 236 24.73 -6.28 9.88
N MET A 237 24.76 -5.05 10.41
CA MET A 237 24.48 -4.78 11.81
C MET A 237 23.02 -5.10 12.18
N LEU A 238 22.04 -4.65 11.39
CA LEU A 238 20.62 -4.91 11.63
C LEU A 238 20.31 -6.40 11.60
N ASN A 239 20.89 -7.15 10.67
CA ASN A 239 20.78 -8.62 10.61
C ASN A 239 21.29 -9.32 11.89
N SER A 240 22.20 -8.69 12.64
CA SER A 240 22.73 -9.26 13.89
C SER A 240 21.84 -9.01 15.11
N ILE A 241 20.97 -7.99 15.06
CA ILE A 241 20.13 -7.58 16.19
C ILE A 241 18.63 -7.80 15.97
N ASP A 242 18.19 -7.96 14.71
CA ASP A 242 16.80 -8.21 14.36
C ASP A 242 16.39 -9.66 14.65
N PRO A 243 15.45 -9.90 15.58
CA PRO A 243 15.04 -11.25 15.96
C PRO A 243 13.91 -11.84 15.10
N LEU A 244 13.38 -11.09 14.11
CA LEU A 244 12.21 -11.45 13.29
C LEU A 244 12.56 -11.97 11.89
#